data_AF-A0A5R8WWR0-F1
#
_entry.id   AF-A0A5R8WWR0-F1
#
_cell.length_a   1.000
_cell.length_b   1.000
_cell.length_c   1.000
_cell.angle_alpha   90.00
_cell.angle_beta   90.00
_cell.angle_gamma   90.00
#
_symmetry.space_group_name_H-M   'P 1'
#
loop_
_entity.id
_entity.type
_entity.pdbx_description
1 polymer ?
#
loop_
_entity_poly.entity_id
_entity_poly.type
_entity_poly.pdbx_seq_one_letter_code
_entity_poly.pdbx_strand_id
1 'polypeptide(L)'
;MPVSHYERLRMTHRTLLKAPLSRAELRELLTDLPEVLTIIGESRPALVPEIEFSRRQLAQLEADLAHPLAPDGAAPAWSARLHRVLAGLFGP
;
A
#
# COMPACT_ATOMS: atom_id res chain seq x y z
N MET A 1 -23.92 -0.66 -6.64
CA MET A 1 -22.83 -1.62 -6.89
C MET A 1 -21.78 -1.40 -5.81
N PRO A 2 -21.47 -2.40 -4.96
CA PRO A 2 -20.41 -2.26 -3.96
C PRO A 2 -19.05 -2.09 -4.65
N VAL A 3 -18.26 -1.11 -4.23
CA VAL A 3 -16.92 -0.87 -4.77
C VAL A 3 -16.02 -2.05 -4.40
N SER A 4 -15.41 -2.66 -5.41
CA SER A 4 -14.52 -3.82 -5.22
C SER A 4 -13.27 -3.43 -4.41
N HIS A 5 -12.67 -4.40 -3.70
CA HIS A 5 -11.42 -4.18 -2.95
C HIS A 5 -10.31 -3.61 -3.85
N TYR A 6 -10.24 -4.08 -5.11
CA TYR A 6 -9.32 -3.58 -6.12
C TYR A 6 -9.55 -2.10 -6.45
N GLU A 7 -10.81 -1.68 -6.64
CA GLU A 7 -11.12 -0.27 -6.93
C GLU A 7 -10.86 0.64 -5.73
N ARG A 8 -11.18 0.19 -4.50
CA ARG A 8 -10.82 0.95 -3.30
C ARG A 8 -9.32 1.14 -3.19
N LEU A 9 -8.54 0.07 -3.40
CA LEU A 9 -7.09 0.15 -3.39
C LEU A 9 -6.57 1.12 -4.46
N ARG A 10 -7.17 1.10 -5.66
CA ARG A 10 -6.83 2.04 -6.74
C ARG A 10 -7.15 3.48 -6.39
N MET A 11 -8.27 3.74 -5.70
CA MET A 11 -8.62 5.08 -5.22
C MET A 11 -7.62 5.56 -4.18
N THR A 12 -7.27 4.73 -3.18
CA THR A 12 -6.23 5.04 -2.19
C THR A 12 -4.90 5.35 -2.86
N HIS A 13 -4.48 4.53 -3.83
CA HIS A 13 -3.27 4.76 -4.61
C HIS A 13 -3.26 6.12 -5.33
N ARG A 14 -4.41 6.55 -5.89
CA ARG A 14 -4.54 7.87 -6.50
C ARG A 14 -4.54 9.00 -5.48
N THR A 15 -5.03 8.77 -4.27
CA THR A 15 -4.99 9.76 -3.18
C THR A 15 -3.56 10.00 -2.71
N LEU A 16 -2.74 8.93 -2.62
CA LEU A 16 -1.31 9.03 -2.29
C LEU A 16 -0.53 9.95 -3.25
N LEU A 17 -0.95 10.06 -4.51
CA LEU A 17 -0.35 10.98 -5.49
C LEU A 17 -0.72 12.46 -5.24
N LYS A 18 -1.88 12.72 -4.62
CA LYS A 18 -2.39 14.07 -4.41
C LYS A 18 -1.93 14.66 -3.09
N ALA A 19 -1.88 13.84 -2.05
CA ALA A 19 -1.46 14.26 -0.72
C ALA A 19 -0.71 13.12 -0.04
N PRO A 20 0.42 13.40 0.63
CA PRO A 20 1.05 12.43 1.50
C PRO A 20 0.12 12.13 2.67
N LEU A 21 0.01 10.85 3.03
CA LEU A 21 -0.70 10.43 4.22
C LEU A 21 0.12 10.74 5.46
N SER A 22 -0.57 10.99 6.57
CA SER A 22 0.07 11.07 7.89
C SER A 22 0.61 9.70 8.31
N ARG A 23 1.48 9.69 9.33
CA ARG A 23 2.04 8.46 9.89
C ARG A 23 0.96 7.50 10.42
N ALA A 24 -0.10 8.03 11.03
CA ALA A 24 -1.21 7.24 11.54
C ALA A 24 -2.00 6.58 10.40
N GLU A 25 -2.38 7.35 9.37
CA GLU A 25 -3.09 6.84 8.20
C GLU A 25 -2.25 5.81 7.43
N LEU A 26 -0.93 6.03 7.29
CA LEU A 26 -0.03 5.06 6.68
C LEU A 26 -0.03 3.73 7.46
N ARG A 27 -0.04 3.80 8.79
CA ARG A 27 -0.01 2.61 9.65
C ARG A 27 -1.33 1.83 9.60
N GLU A 28 -2.47 2.52 9.63
CA GLU A 28 -3.78 1.89 9.42
C GLU A 28 -3.82 1.21 8.06
N LEU A 29 -3.40 1.92 7.02
CA LEU A 29 -3.40 1.37 5.66
C LEU A 29 -2.46 0.17 5.52
N LEU A 30 -1.27 0.21 6.12
CA LEU A 30 -0.33 -0.93 6.12
C LEU A 30 -0.87 -2.15 6.85
N THR A 31 -1.75 -1.95 7.83
CA THR A 31 -2.40 -3.04 8.59
C THR A 31 -3.47 -3.73 7.75
N ASP A 32 -4.26 -2.96 6.99
CA ASP A 32 -5.37 -3.48 6.17
C ASP A 32 -4.91 -4.03 4.80
N LEU A 33 -3.83 -3.49 4.24
CA LEU A 33 -3.33 -3.81 2.91
C LEU A 33 -3.08 -5.31 2.64
N PRO A 34 -2.44 -6.08 3.55
CA PRO A 34 -2.16 -7.50 3.31
C PRO A 34 -3.41 -8.35 3.06
N GLU A 35 -4.49 -8.08 3.79
CA GLU A 35 -5.78 -8.77 3.61
C GLU A 35 -6.40 -8.36 2.26
N VAL A 36 -6.45 -7.06 1.97
CA VAL A 36 -6.95 -6.53 0.70
C VAL A 36 -6.22 -7.14 -0.49
N LEU A 37 -4.89 -7.24 -0.41
CA LEU A 37 -4.06 -7.87 -1.45
C LEU A 37 -4.34 -9.36 -1.60
N THR A 38 -4.64 -10.06 -0.51
CA THR A 38 -4.99 -11.49 -0.55
C THR A 38 -6.32 -11.69 -1.29
N ILE A 39 -7.35 -10.90 -0.95
CA ILE A 39 -8.65 -10.91 -1.63
C ILE A 39 -8.49 -10.56 -3.12
N ILE A 40 -7.64 -9.57 -3.44
CA ILE A 40 -7.35 -9.22 -4.84
C ILE A 40 -6.70 -10.39 -5.56
N GLY A 41 -5.73 -11.08 -4.95
CA GLY A 41 -5.05 -12.23 -5.54
C GLY A 41 -5.97 -13.40 -5.85
N GLU A 42 -6.92 -13.68 -4.96
CA GLU A 42 -7.97 -14.68 -5.17
C GLU A 42 -8.87 -14.32 -6.36
N SER A 43 -9.26 -13.04 -6.47
CA SER A 43 -10.10 -12.55 -7.57
C SER A 43 -9.36 -12.34 -8.90
N ARG A 44 -8.04 -12.16 -8.85
CA ARG A 44 -7.18 -11.81 -9.99
C ARG A 44 -5.86 -12.58 -9.91
N PRO A 45 -5.85 -13.87 -10.27
CA PRO A 45 -4.67 -14.73 -10.17
C PRO A 45 -3.48 -14.24 -11.02
N ALA A 46 -3.74 -13.47 -12.08
CA ALA A 46 -2.70 -12.87 -12.91
C ALA A 46 -1.84 -11.81 -12.18
N LEU A 47 -2.31 -11.24 -11.07
CA LEU A 47 -1.59 -10.24 -10.27
C LEU A 47 -0.86 -10.85 -9.07
N VAL A 48 -0.91 -12.18 -8.88
CA VAL A 48 -0.30 -12.86 -7.74
C VAL A 48 1.20 -12.55 -7.59
N PRO A 49 2.02 -12.56 -8.67
CA PRO A 49 3.44 -12.20 -8.56
C PRO A 49 3.67 -10.78 -8.00
N GLU A 50 2.90 -9.81 -8.50
CA GLU A 50 2.96 -8.41 -8.08
C GLU A 50 2.44 -8.23 -6.65
N ILE A 51 1.44 -9.02 -6.24
CA ILE A 51 0.91 -9.04 -4.88
C ILE A 51 1.95 -9.58 -3.91
N GLU A 52 2.62 -10.70 -4.22
CA GLU A 52 3.67 -11.25 -3.36
C GLU A 52 4.86 -10.30 -3.24
N PHE A 53 5.23 -9.63 -4.34
CA PHE A 53 6.22 -8.57 -4.30
C PHE A 53 5.76 -7.41 -3.40
N SER A 54 4.52 -6.95 -3.58
CA SER A 54 3.95 -5.85 -2.79
C SER A 54 3.93 -6.19 -1.31
N ARG A 55 3.46 -7.39 -0.92
CA ARG A 55 3.43 -7.85 0.47
C ARG A 55 4.81 -7.82 1.14
N ARG A 56 5.85 -8.28 0.44
CA ARG A 56 7.23 -8.23 0.96
C ARG A 56 7.70 -6.80 1.19
N GLN A 57 7.40 -5.89 0.26
CA GLN A 57 7.75 -4.48 0.40
C GLN A 57 6.95 -3.79 1.51
N LEU A 58 5.66 -4.12 1.68
CA LEU A 58 4.81 -3.58 2.74
C LEU A 58 5.32 -4.00 4.13
N ALA A 59 5.70 -5.27 4.31
CA ALA A 59 6.29 -5.75 5.57
C ALA A 59 7.59 -4.99 5.92
N GLN A 60 8.44 -4.71 4.92
CA GLN A 60 9.63 -3.88 5.15
C GLN A 60 9.26 -2.44 5.51
N LEU A 61 8.24 -1.87 4.85
CA LEU A 61 7.78 -0.50 5.10
C LEU A 61 7.16 -0.36 6.50
N GLU A 62 6.43 -1.37 6.94
CA GLU A 62 5.89 -1.48 8.31
C GLU A 62 7.02 -1.55 9.34
N ALA A 63 8.04 -2.39 9.11
CA ALA A 63 9.21 -2.49 9.99
C ALA A 63 9.97 -1.15 10.08
N ASP A 64 10.16 -0.46 8.95
CA ASP A 64 10.80 0.85 8.89
C ASP A 64 9.98 1.91 9.66
N LEU A 65 8.64 1.86 9.59
CA LEU A 65 7.74 2.81 10.23
C LEU A 65 7.56 2.54 11.74
N ALA A 66 7.68 1.28 12.15
CA ALA A 66 7.72 0.85 13.54
C ALA A 66 9.06 1.18 14.23
N HIS A 67 10.11 1.50 13.46
CA HIS A 67 11.41 1.82 14.01
C HIS A 67 11.35 3.12 14.85
N PRO A 68 11.85 3.14 16.11
CA PRO A 68 11.74 4.29 17.00
C PRO A 68 12.54 5.52 16.54
N LEU A 69 13.58 5.32 15.72
CA LEU A 69 14.37 6.40 15.11
C LEU A 69 13.82 6.90 13.76
N ALA A 70 12.64 6.42 13.35
CA ALA A 70 12.00 6.85 12.12
C ALA A 70 11.65 8.35 12.22
N PRO A 71 12.23 9.22 11.37
CA PRO A 71 12.02 10.66 11.49
C PRO A 71 10.56 11.02 11.19
N ASP A 72 9.92 11.80 12.05
CA ASP A 72 8.50 12.18 11.89
C ASP A 72 8.21 12.96 10.59
N GLY A 73 9.24 13.57 9.99
CA GLY A 73 9.16 14.21 8.67
C GLY A 73 9.24 13.26 7.46
N ALA A 74 9.37 11.94 7.65
CA ALA A 74 9.47 10.97 6.55
C ALA A 74 8.13 10.49 5.98
N ALA A 75 7.00 10.96 6.51
CA ALA A 75 5.67 10.59 6.01
C ALA A 75 5.48 10.78 4.48
N PRO A 76 6.00 11.85 3.84
CA PRO A 76 5.96 11.99 2.39
C PRO A 76 6.82 10.94 1.66
N ALA A 77 7.99 10.61 2.21
CA ALA A 77 8.88 9.60 1.64
C ALA A 77 8.27 8.19 1.72
N TRP A 78 7.62 7.86 2.84
CA TRP A 78 6.91 6.60 3.01
C TRP A 78 5.67 6.52 2.13
N SER A 79 4.90 7.59 2.00
CA SER A 79 3.77 7.67 1.06
C SER A 79 4.23 7.44 -0.38
N ALA A 80 5.33 8.07 -0.79
CA ALA A 80 5.91 7.87 -2.13
C ALA A 80 6.46 6.45 -2.35
N ARG A 81 7.00 5.81 -1.30
CA ARG A 81 7.45 4.42 -1.37
C ARG A 81 6.26 3.47 -1.48
N LEU A 82 5.23 3.65 -0.65
CA LEU A 82 3.99 2.90 -0.71
C LEU A 82 3.31 3.03 -2.08
N HIS A 83 3.25 4.24 -2.62
CA HIS A 83 2.73 4.49 -3.97
C HIS A 83 3.47 3.65 -5.01
N ARG A 84 4.81 3.64 -5.01
CA ARG A 84 5.61 2.83 -5.92
C ARG A 84 5.38 1.33 -5.78
N VAL A 85 5.19 0.85 -4.55
CA VAL A 85 4.87 -0.56 -4.29
C VAL A 85 3.53 -0.93 -4.92
N LEU A 86 2.50 -0.10 -4.70
CA LEU A 86 1.16 -0.33 -5.21
C LEU A 86 1.04 -0.11 -6.73
N ALA A 87 1.89 0.73 -7.34
CA ALA A 87 1.87 1.01 -8.77
C ALA A 87 2.00 -0.27 -9.62
N GLY A 88 2.76 -1.27 -9.16
CA GLY A 88 2.89 -2.56 -9.85
C GLY A 88 1.56 -3.31 -10.04
N LEU A 89 0.57 -3.08 -9.17
CA LEU A 89 -0.74 -3.74 -9.22
C LEU A 89 -1.72 -3.09 -10.20
N PHE A 90 -1.43 -1.87 -10.66
CA PHE A 90 -2.32 -1.07 -11.49
C PHE A 90 -1.83 -0.91 -12.93
N GLY A 91 -0.62 -1.38 -13.24
CA GLY A 91 0.03 -1.17 -14.54
C GLY A 91 0.52 0.26 -14.72
N PRO A 92 1.30 0.52 -15.80
CA PRO A 92 1.68 1.87 -16.21
C PRO A 92 0.48 2.73 -16.63
#